data_AF-A0A0V0HSR7-F1
#
_entry.id   AF-A0A0V0HSR7-F1
#
_cell.length_a   1.000
_cell.length_b   1.000
_cell.length_c   1.000
_cell.angle_alpha   90.00
_cell.angle_beta   90.00
_cell.angle_gamma   90.00
#
_symmetry.space_group_name_H-M   'P 1'
#
loop_
_entity.id
_entity.type
_entity.pdbx_description
1 polymer ?
#
loop_
_entity_poly.entity_id
_entity_poly.type
_entity_poly.pdbx_seq_one_letter_code
_entity_poly.pdbx_strand_id
1 'polypeptide(L)'
;MFDCVSGALSSFNINGCILADDMGLGKTLQSITLLYTLLRQGFDGKAMVRKAIIVTPTSLVSNWEAEISKWVGERVKLVALCESTRDDVVSGIESFINPRSNIQVLIVSYETFRMHSSKFSNAGSCDLLICDEAHRLKNDQTLTNRALASLACKTPGSAIRDSNAKMI
;
A
#
# COMPACT_ATOMS: atom_id res chain seq x y z
N MET A 1 -5.30 -9.09 -12.32
CA MET A 1 -4.92 -8.19 -11.22
C MET A 1 -5.29 -8.78 -9.87
N PHE A 2 -6.59 -8.97 -9.56
CA PHE A 2 -7.02 -9.56 -8.28
C PHE A 2 -6.31 -10.88 -7.96
N ASP A 3 -6.33 -11.87 -8.86
CA ASP A 3 -5.71 -13.18 -8.63
C ASP A 3 -4.19 -13.13 -8.36
N CYS A 4 -3.51 -12.14 -8.95
CA CYS A 4 -2.08 -11.92 -8.76
C CYS A 4 -1.76 -11.35 -7.37
N VAL A 5 -2.66 -10.55 -6.81
CA VAL A 5 -2.48 -9.84 -5.53
C VAL A 5 -3.10 -10.63 -4.37
N SER A 6 -4.16 -11.39 -4.63
CA SER A 6 -4.89 -12.20 -3.65
C SER A 6 -4.18 -13.51 -3.28
N GLY A 7 -3.07 -13.82 -3.95
CA GLY A 7 -2.28 -15.04 -3.73
C GLY A 7 -2.85 -16.30 -4.39
N ALA A 8 -3.92 -16.18 -5.19
CA ALA A 8 -4.48 -17.31 -5.94
C ALA A 8 -3.47 -17.94 -6.92
N LEU A 9 -2.53 -17.14 -7.42
CA LEU A 9 -1.46 -17.57 -8.32
C LEU A 9 -0.13 -17.85 -7.62
N SER A 10 -0.14 -17.97 -6.28
CA SER A 10 1.07 -18.26 -5.49
C SER A 10 1.73 -19.59 -5.87
N SER A 11 0.96 -20.58 -6.32
CA SER A 11 1.48 -21.84 -6.86
C SER A 11 2.37 -21.67 -8.09
N PHE A 12 2.23 -20.54 -8.81
CA PHE A 12 3.07 -20.15 -9.93
C PHE A 12 4.18 -19.16 -9.54
N ASN A 13 4.42 -18.96 -8.24
CA ASN A 13 5.33 -17.93 -7.69
C ASN A 13 5.00 -16.49 -8.16
N ILE A 14 3.72 -16.22 -8.45
CA ILE A 14 3.25 -14.89 -8.84
C ILE A 14 2.63 -14.23 -7.61
N ASN A 15 3.31 -13.20 -7.10
CA ASN A 15 2.88 -12.40 -5.95
C ASN A 15 2.99 -10.92 -6.34
N GLY A 16 1.87 -10.26 -6.61
CA GLY A 16 1.81 -8.87 -7.08
C GLY A 16 1.58 -8.73 -8.58
N CYS A 17 1.41 -7.49 -9.05
CA CYS A 17 1.18 -7.17 -10.46
C CYS A 17 1.66 -5.75 -10.78
N ILE A 18 2.10 -5.52 -12.02
CA ILE A 18 2.50 -4.19 -12.48
C ILE A 18 1.42 -3.64 -13.42
N LEU A 19 0.97 -2.42 -13.16
CA LEU A 19 0.09 -1.67 -14.05
C LEU A 19 0.92 -0.74 -14.94
N ALA A 20 1.20 -1.17 -16.17
CA ALA A 20 2.06 -0.47 -17.11
C ALA A 20 1.31 0.21 -18.27
N ASP A 21 -0.01 0.39 -18.14
CA ASP A 21 -0.82 1.06 -19.16
C ASP A 21 -0.47 2.56 -19.29
N ASP A 22 -0.82 3.16 -20.42
CA ASP A 22 -0.63 4.58 -20.68
C ASP A 22 -1.29 5.50 -19.64
N MET A 23 -0.76 6.73 -19.52
CA MET A 23 -1.34 7.77 -18.66
C MET A 23 -2.77 8.10 -19.12
N GLY A 24 -3.70 8.28 -18.18
CA GLY A 24 -5.10 8.61 -18.48
C GLY A 24 -6.06 7.44 -18.62
N LEU A 25 -5.58 6.18 -18.61
CA LEU A 25 -6.42 4.97 -18.71
C LEU A 25 -7.10 4.54 -17.39
N GLY A 26 -7.11 5.41 -16.37
CA GLY A 26 -7.82 5.15 -15.11
C GLY A 26 -7.13 4.16 -14.17
N LYS A 27 -5.80 3.98 -14.27
CA LYS A 27 -5.02 3.09 -13.38
C LYS A 27 -5.28 3.36 -11.89
N THR A 28 -5.37 4.62 -11.49
CA THR A 28 -5.70 5.01 -10.11
C THR A 28 -7.03 4.43 -9.66
N LEU A 29 -8.09 4.54 -10.47
CA LEU A 29 -9.39 3.98 -10.15
C LEU A 29 -9.36 2.44 -10.09
N GLN A 30 -8.61 1.79 -10.99
CA GLN A 30 -8.42 0.34 -10.94
C GLN A 30 -7.74 -0.08 -9.63
N SER A 31 -6.68 0.61 -9.22
CA SER A 31 -5.98 0.37 -7.96
C SER A 31 -6.87 0.62 -6.74
N ILE A 32 -7.67 1.68 -6.74
CA ILE A 32 -8.66 1.97 -5.67
C ILE A 32 -9.72 0.86 -5.60
N THR A 33 -10.20 0.39 -6.75
CA THR A 33 -11.20 -0.69 -6.85
C THR A 33 -10.63 -1.99 -6.29
N LEU A 34 -9.40 -2.35 -6.65
CA LEU A 34 -8.69 -3.50 -6.10
C LEU A 34 -8.51 -3.37 -4.59
N LEU A 35 -7.98 -2.23 -4.12
CA LEU A 35 -7.79 -1.93 -2.71
C LEU A 35 -9.08 -2.12 -1.92
N TYR A 36 -10.17 -1.50 -2.38
CA TYR A 36 -11.47 -1.60 -1.74
C TYR A 36 -11.99 -3.05 -1.71
N THR A 37 -11.83 -3.78 -2.81
CA THR A 37 -12.22 -5.19 -2.89
C THR A 37 -11.48 -6.01 -1.85
N LEU A 38 -10.15 -5.86 -1.73
CA LEU A 38 -9.33 -6.60 -0.78
C LEU A 38 -9.59 -6.20 0.69
N LEU A 39 -9.96 -4.94 0.94
CA LEU A 39 -10.34 -4.45 2.28
C LEU A 39 -11.73 -4.96 2.73
N ARG A 40 -12.57 -5.41 1.81
CA ARG A 40 -13.97 -5.78 2.09
C ARG A 40 -14.28 -7.26 1.86
N GLN A 41 -13.55 -7.90 0.97
CA GLN A 41 -13.86 -9.23 0.45
C GLN A 41 -12.59 -10.07 0.33
N GLY A 42 -12.81 -11.37 0.19
CA GLY A 42 -11.81 -12.42 0.05
C GLY A 42 -12.49 -13.74 -0.28
N PHE A 43 -11.71 -14.79 -0.53
CA PHE A 43 -12.24 -16.09 -0.95
C PHE A 43 -13.21 -16.72 0.06
N ASP A 44 -13.08 -16.39 1.34
CA ASP A 44 -13.95 -16.84 2.43
C ASP A 44 -14.99 -15.78 2.86
N GLY A 45 -15.16 -14.72 2.06
CA GLY A 45 -16.04 -13.59 2.36
C GLY A 45 -15.50 -12.62 3.41
N LYS A 46 -14.25 -12.76 3.87
CA LYS A 46 -13.60 -11.83 4.81
C LYS A 46 -12.56 -10.98 4.11
N ALA A 47 -12.23 -9.83 4.71
CA ALA A 47 -11.20 -8.94 4.20
C ALA A 47 -9.84 -9.65 4.10
N MET A 48 -9.24 -9.61 2.92
CA MET A 48 -7.90 -10.14 2.65
C MET A 48 -6.79 -9.21 3.14
N VAL A 49 -7.07 -7.91 3.16
CA VAL A 49 -6.14 -6.84 3.57
C VAL A 49 -6.77 -6.07 4.72
N ARG A 50 -5.98 -5.75 5.74
CA ARG A 50 -6.41 -4.88 6.85
C ARG A 50 -5.68 -3.55 6.84
N LYS A 51 -4.40 -3.55 6.48
CA LYS A 51 -3.55 -2.36 6.40
C LYS A 51 -2.95 -2.26 5.00
N ALA A 52 -3.20 -1.17 4.31
CA ALA A 52 -2.61 -0.86 3.02
C ALA A 52 -1.80 0.44 3.08
N ILE A 53 -0.67 0.47 2.37
CA ILE A 53 0.18 1.65 2.23
C ILE A 53 0.24 2.01 0.75
N ILE A 54 -0.07 3.26 0.45
CA ILE A 54 0.06 3.86 -0.88
C ILE A 54 1.25 4.81 -0.83
N VAL A 55 2.26 4.52 -1.65
CA VAL A 55 3.46 5.34 -1.78
C VAL A 55 3.42 6.03 -3.14
N THR A 56 3.45 7.36 -3.13
CA THR A 56 3.26 8.17 -4.34
C THR A 56 4.19 9.39 -4.31
N PRO A 57 4.44 10.11 -5.42
CA PRO A 57 5.05 11.43 -5.36
C PRO A 57 4.33 12.37 -4.37
N THR A 58 5.07 13.24 -3.68
CA THR A 58 4.49 14.17 -2.68
C THR A 58 3.32 14.98 -3.24
N SER A 59 3.43 15.44 -4.48
CA SER A 59 2.40 16.21 -5.18
C SER A 59 1.10 15.45 -5.47
N LEU A 60 1.10 14.12 -5.33
CA LEU A 60 -0.04 13.26 -5.62
C LEU A 60 -0.71 12.70 -4.36
N VAL A 61 -0.16 12.94 -3.16
CA VAL A 61 -0.74 12.43 -1.90
C VAL A 61 -2.17 12.93 -1.69
N SER A 62 -2.40 14.25 -1.83
CA SER A 62 -3.73 14.84 -1.70
C SER A 62 -4.68 14.41 -2.82
N ASN A 63 -4.16 14.18 -4.02
CA ASN A 63 -4.96 13.67 -5.14
C ASN A 63 -5.45 12.23 -4.86
N TRP A 64 -4.59 11.36 -4.33
CA TRP A 64 -4.99 10.01 -3.94
C TRP A 64 -6.04 10.02 -2.83
N GLU A 65 -5.89 10.88 -1.82
CA GLU A 65 -6.90 11.08 -0.79
C GLU A 65 -8.25 11.51 -1.39
N ALA A 66 -8.24 12.50 -2.28
CA ALA A 66 -9.44 13.00 -2.93
C ALA A 66 -10.13 11.93 -3.79
N GLU A 67 -9.38 11.17 -4.58
CA GLU A 67 -9.93 10.09 -5.42
C GLU A 67 -10.50 8.94 -4.56
N ILE A 68 -9.81 8.54 -3.48
CA ILE A 68 -10.37 7.54 -2.54
C ILE A 68 -11.65 8.06 -1.91
N SER A 69 -11.66 9.29 -1.41
CA SER A 69 -12.87 9.90 -0.83
C SER A 69 -14.02 9.98 -1.84
N LYS A 70 -13.73 10.35 -3.09
CA LYS A 70 -14.72 10.43 -4.18
C LYS A 70 -15.36 9.07 -4.50
N TRP A 71 -14.57 8.01 -4.62
CA TRP A 71 -15.08 6.71 -5.08
C TRP A 71 -15.58 5.81 -3.94
N VAL A 72 -14.86 5.78 -2.82
CA VAL A 72 -15.18 4.90 -1.69
C VAL A 72 -15.71 5.64 -0.47
N GLY A 73 -15.52 6.96 -0.37
CA GLY A 73 -16.02 7.78 0.73
C GLY A 73 -15.55 7.30 2.10
N GLU A 74 -16.39 7.49 3.12
CA GLU A 74 -16.07 7.10 4.50
C GLU A 74 -16.01 5.59 4.74
N ARG A 75 -16.30 4.77 3.72
CA ARG A 75 -16.15 3.31 3.79
C ARG A 75 -14.69 2.91 3.91
N VAL A 76 -13.72 3.78 3.69
CA VAL A 76 -12.32 3.47 3.97
C VAL A 76 -11.78 4.55 4.89
N LYS A 77 -11.32 4.16 6.08
CA LYS A 77 -10.63 5.08 6.98
C LYS A 77 -9.17 5.17 6.56
N LEU A 78 -8.72 6.36 6.20
CA LEU A 78 -7.38 6.61 5.71
C LEU A 78 -6.70 7.74 6.47
N VAL A 79 -5.37 7.80 6.38
CA VAL A 79 -4.56 8.96 6.77
C VAL A 79 -3.65 9.31 5.59
N ALA A 80 -3.66 10.56 5.18
CA ALA A 80 -2.77 11.10 4.16
C ALA A 80 -1.74 12.04 4.82
N LEU A 81 -0.46 11.82 4.55
CA LEU A 81 0.64 12.66 5.07
C LEU A 81 1.11 13.62 3.98
N CYS A 82 0.36 14.70 3.79
CA CYS A 82 0.65 15.77 2.84
C CYS A 82 1.01 17.06 3.60
N GLU A 83 2.14 17.69 3.27
CA GLU A 83 2.55 19.01 3.81
C GLU A 83 2.40 19.18 5.33
N SER A 84 2.56 18.08 6.06
CA SER A 84 2.34 17.99 7.49
C SER A 84 3.60 18.30 8.28
N THR A 85 3.47 18.85 9.49
CA THR A 85 4.64 19.03 10.36
C THR A 85 5.25 17.67 10.72
N ARG A 86 6.49 17.67 11.20
CA ARG A 86 7.15 16.42 11.59
C ARG A 86 6.35 15.64 12.64
N ASP A 87 5.72 16.35 13.56
CA ASP A 87 4.96 15.73 14.65
C ASP A 87 3.65 15.14 14.14
N ASP A 88 2.99 15.79 13.17
CA ASP A 88 1.80 15.27 12.49
C ASP A 88 2.11 13.99 11.70
N VAL A 89 3.24 13.97 10.98
CA VAL A 89 3.72 12.77 10.26
C VAL A 89 3.89 11.61 11.22
N VAL A 90 4.58 11.85 12.34
CA VAL A 90 4.86 10.84 13.35
C VAL A 90 3.56 10.31 13.97
N SER A 91 2.65 11.21 14.36
CA SER A 91 1.35 10.89 14.93
C SER A 91 0.47 10.08 13.97
N GLY A 92 0.43 10.47 12.69
CA GLY A 92 -0.33 9.78 11.66
C GLY A 92 0.18 8.36 11.41
N ILE A 93 1.50 8.17 11.37
CA ILE A 93 2.13 6.84 11.23
C ILE A 93 1.83 5.97 12.46
N GLU A 94 1.95 6.52 13.67
CA GLU A 94 1.67 5.77 14.91
C GLU A 94 0.19 5.38 15.01
N SER A 95 -0.70 6.28 14.63
CA SER A 95 -2.13 6.01 14.53
C SER A 95 -2.45 4.92 13.51
N PHE A 96 -1.73 4.88 12.39
CA PHE A 96 -1.89 3.82 11.39
C PHE A 96 -1.36 2.46 11.88
N ILE A 97 -0.18 2.41 12.48
CA ILE A 97 0.44 1.15 12.92
C ILE A 97 -0.27 0.57 14.16
N ASN A 98 -0.91 1.40 14.96
CA ASN A 98 -1.63 0.96 16.16
C ASN A 98 -2.66 -0.14 15.82
N PRO A 99 -2.53 -1.36 16.39
CA PRO A 99 -3.45 -2.47 16.11
C PRO A 99 -4.91 -2.19 16.52
N ARG A 100 -5.13 -1.24 17.46
CA ARG A 100 -6.46 -0.83 17.90
C ARG A 100 -7.11 0.22 17.00
N SER A 101 -6.34 0.81 16.08
CA SER A 101 -6.82 1.82 15.16
C SER A 101 -7.62 1.20 14.03
N ASN A 102 -8.74 1.83 13.69
CA ASN A 102 -9.60 1.48 12.56
C ASN A 102 -9.09 2.04 11.22
N ILE A 103 -7.96 2.75 11.20
CA ILE A 103 -7.35 3.25 9.95
C ILE A 103 -6.89 2.05 9.12
N GLN A 104 -7.31 2.00 7.86
CA GLN A 104 -7.01 0.91 6.94
C GLN A 104 -5.96 1.30 5.91
N VAL A 105 -5.90 2.58 5.51
CA VAL A 105 -5.04 3.05 4.43
C VAL A 105 -4.14 4.18 4.92
N LEU A 106 -2.86 4.10 4.56
CA LEU A 106 -1.89 5.18 4.76
C LEU A 106 -1.40 5.65 3.40
N ILE A 107 -1.48 6.96 3.13
CA ILE A 107 -0.98 7.57 1.89
C ILE A 107 0.22 8.43 2.25
N VAL A 108 1.38 8.12 1.66
CA VAL A 108 2.65 8.76 2.00
C VAL A 108 3.50 9.03 0.77
N SER A 109 4.37 10.03 0.89
CA SER A 109 5.40 10.24 -0.11
C SER A 109 6.50 9.19 -0.02
N TYR A 110 7.22 8.95 -1.13
CA TYR A 110 8.43 8.13 -1.13
C TYR A 110 9.48 8.58 -0.10
N GLU A 111 9.64 9.89 0.08
CA GLU A 111 10.61 10.46 1.00
C GLU A 111 10.21 10.22 2.46
N THR A 112 8.96 10.54 2.81
CA THR A 112 8.40 10.31 4.14
C THR A 112 8.42 8.84 4.52
N PHE A 113 8.03 7.96 3.58
CA PHE A 113 8.09 6.51 3.79
C PHE A 113 9.51 6.06 4.11
N ARG A 114 10.49 6.48 3.31
CA ARG A 114 11.90 6.13 3.52
C ARG A 114 12.38 6.55 4.91
N MET A 115 12.10 7.80 5.33
CA MET A 115 12.53 8.34 6.62
C MET A 115 11.96 7.56 7.82
N HIS A 116 10.77 6.98 7.67
CA HIS A 116 10.06 6.27 8.76
C HIS A 116 9.90 4.77 8.53
N SER A 117 10.64 4.22 7.56
CA SER A 117 10.54 2.81 7.15
C SER A 117 10.73 1.82 8.29
N SER A 118 11.61 2.14 9.25
CA SER A 118 11.85 1.34 10.46
C SER A 118 10.62 1.17 11.34
N LYS A 119 9.65 2.09 11.30
CA LYS A 119 8.40 1.95 12.07
C LYS A 119 7.52 0.83 11.52
N PHE A 120 7.63 0.52 10.23
CA PHE A 120 6.81 -0.50 9.57
C PHE A 120 7.44 -1.91 9.55
N SER A 121 8.58 -2.09 10.22
CA SER A 121 9.28 -3.39 10.26
C SER A 121 8.53 -4.45 11.08
N ASN A 122 7.58 -4.04 11.93
CA ASN A 122 6.79 -4.98 12.72
C ASN A 122 5.81 -5.77 11.86
N ALA A 123 5.67 -7.06 12.17
CA ALA A 123 4.71 -7.93 11.49
C ALA A 123 3.28 -7.40 11.65
N GLY A 124 2.54 -7.29 10.54
CA GLY A 124 1.16 -6.78 10.52
C GLY A 124 1.04 -5.27 10.33
N SER A 125 2.15 -4.57 10.07
CA SER A 125 2.13 -3.13 9.75
C SER A 125 1.60 -2.85 8.34
N CYS A 126 1.67 -3.83 7.43
CA CYS A 126 1.21 -3.71 6.04
C CYS A 126 0.86 -5.08 5.46
N ASP A 127 -0.28 -5.17 4.77
CA ASP A 127 -0.71 -6.35 4.01
C ASP A 127 -0.72 -6.06 2.48
N LEU A 128 -0.84 -4.78 2.09
CA LEU A 128 -0.84 -4.35 0.69
C LEU A 128 -0.03 -3.07 0.49
N LEU A 129 0.94 -3.10 -0.42
CA LEU A 129 1.71 -1.94 -0.84
C LEU A 129 1.36 -1.58 -2.28
N ILE A 130 1.02 -0.32 -2.52
CA ILE A 130 0.76 0.25 -3.86
C ILE A 130 1.79 1.36 -4.10
N CYS A 131 2.60 1.21 -5.15
CA CYS A 131 3.59 2.20 -5.56
C CYS A 131 3.12 2.93 -6.83
N ASP A 132 2.79 4.20 -6.70
CA ASP A 132 2.43 5.04 -7.83
C ASP A 132 3.68 5.67 -8.46
N GLU A 133 3.70 5.81 -9.79
CA GLU A 133 4.86 6.24 -10.56
C GLU A 133 6.17 5.49 -10.21
N ALA A 134 6.07 4.17 -10.02
CA ALA A 134 7.16 3.30 -9.61
C ALA A 134 8.38 3.32 -10.56
N HIS A 135 8.23 3.85 -11.79
CA HIS A 135 9.36 4.09 -12.69
C HIS A 135 10.43 5.02 -12.07
N ARG A 136 10.07 5.83 -11.06
CA ARG A 136 11.01 6.67 -10.28
C ARG A 136 11.91 5.84 -9.35
N LEU A 137 11.58 4.58 -9.09
CA LEU A 137 12.32 3.65 -8.23
C LEU A 137 13.44 2.89 -8.96
N LYS A 138 13.65 3.12 -10.26
CA LYS A 138 14.59 2.38 -11.13
C LYS A 138 16.05 2.35 -10.68
N ASN A 139 16.47 3.22 -9.77
CA ASN A 139 17.79 3.11 -9.16
C ASN A 139 17.73 2.12 -7.98
N ASP A 140 18.04 0.85 -8.27
CA ASP A 140 18.04 -0.27 -7.32
C ASP A 140 18.90 -0.07 -6.06
N GLN A 141 19.83 0.89 -6.09
CA GLN A 141 20.68 1.27 -4.94
C GLN A 141 20.10 2.40 -4.08
N THR A 142 18.92 2.92 -4.43
CA THR A 142 18.31 3.98 -3.62
C THR A 142 17.87 3.42 -2.28
N LEU A 143 18.17 4.16 -1.21
CA LEU A 143 17.71 3.85 0.15
C LEU A 143 16.19 3.67 0.23
N THR A 144 15.44 4.25 -0.71
CA THR A 144 13.99 4.06 -0.87
C THR A 144 13.63 2.64 -1.30
N ASN A 145 14.30 2.07 -2.31
CA ASN A 145 14.01 0.69 -2.75
C ASN A 145 14.34 -0.32 -1.63
N ARG A 146 15.47 -0.12 -0.93
CA ARG A 146 15.81 -0.91 0.26
C ARG A 146 14.77 -0.80 1.38
N ALA A 147 14.24 0.40 1.62
CA ALA A 147 13.18 0.61 2.59
C ALA A 147 11.89 -0.13 2.21
N LEU A 148 11.47 -0.06 0.94
CA LEU A 148 10.29 -0.76 0.43
C LEU A 148 10.47 -2.29 0.51
N ALA A 149 11.65 -2.80 0.12
CA ALA A 149 11.96 -4.23 0.19
C ALA A 149 12.06 -4.75 1.63
N SER A 150 12.43 -3.91 2.60
CA SER A 150 12.48 -4.27 4.02
C SER A 150 11.11 -4.35 4.69
N LEU A 151 10.04 -3.90 4.01
CA LEU A 151 8.69 -3.92 4.54
C LEU A 151 8.22 -5.37 4.67
N ALA A 152 7.80 -5.76 5.88
CA ALA A 152 7.21 -7.06 6.15
C ALA A 152 5.75 -7.12 5.65
N CYS A 153 5.56 -6.96 4.33
CA CYS A 153 4.25 -7.03 3.70
C CYS A 153 3.86 -8.49 3.47
N LYS A 154 2.76 -8.95 4.05
CA LYS A 154 2.23 -10.30 3.78
C LYS A 154 1.19 -10.20 2.68
N THR A 155 1.49 -10.73 1.49
CA THR A 155 0.46 -10.89 0.48
C THR A 155 -0.62 -11.85 1.00
N PRO A 156 -1.91 -11.51 0.81
CA PRO A 156 -3.00 -12.41 1.16
C PRO A 156 -2.79 -13.78 0.52
N GLY A 157 -2.97 -14.87 1.27
CA GLY A 157 -2.79 -16.25 0.78
C GLY A 157 -1.43 -16.90 1.07
N SER A 158 -0.42 -16.16 1.55
CA SER A 158 0.88 -16.72 1.94
C SER A 158 0.88 -17.35 3.35
N ALA A 159 -0.02 -18.32 3.59
CA ALA A 159 0.23 -19.31 4.63
C ALA A 159 1.23 -20.31 4.03
N ILE A 160 2.49 -20.23 4.45
CA ILE A 160 3.64 -21.10 4.12
C ILE A 160 4.66 -20.44 3.15
N ARG A 161 5.85 -20.17 3.70
CA ARG A 161 7.18 -19.88 3.10
C ARG A 161 7.54 -18.42 2.79
N ASP A 162 8.44 -17.94 3.65
CA ASP A 162 9.63 -17.11 3.38
C ASP A 162 9.52 -15.90 2.45
N SER A 163 9.62 -14.73 3.09
CA SER A 163 10.39 -13.54 2.69
C SER A 163 10.64 -13.37 1.19
N ASN A 164 9.73 -12.68 0.51
CA ASN A 164 10.00 -11.62 -0.47
C ASN A 164 8.66 -11.10 -1.02
N ALA A 165 8.13 -10.04 -0.40
CA ALA A 165 6.96 -9.33 -0.91
C ALA A 165 7.35 -8.57 -2.19
N LYS A 166 6.63 -8.80 -3.29
CA LYS A 166 6.83 -8.05 -4.55
C LYS A 166 5.68 -7.07 -4.78
N MET A 167 6.10 -5.86 -5.17
CA MET A 167 5.37 -4.61 -5.46
C MET A 167 4.11 -4.76 -6.33
N ILE A 168 3.13 -3.89 -6.07
CA ILE A 168 2.27 -3.28 -7.10
C ILE A 168 2.85 -1.91 -7.44
#